data_AF-A0A1D1ZKF8-F1
#
_entry.id   AF-A0A1D1ZKF8-F1
#
_cell.length_a   1.000
_cell.length_b   1.000
_cell.length_c   1.000
_cell.angle_alpha   90.00
_cell.angle_beta   90.00
_cell.angle_gamma   90.00
#
_symmetry.space_group_name_H-M   'P 1'
#
loop_
_entity.id
_entity.type
_entity.pdbx_description
1 polymer ?
#
loop_
_entity_poly.entity_id
_entity_poly.type
_entity_poly.pdbx_seq_one_letter_code
_entity_poly.pdbx_strand_id
1 'polypeptide(L)'
;MKPTYYPKKMRVNDYEIEASHLWNLTERCLEGSIPIEKTPKNSHFRYGSSKSHWLKDRHYVFGQRRMQVSKDVSDNHERSSIQVLGSNYYGAKASINVWNPKVENQNEFSLSHISFNSEDGKSSLAAGWMVNPSLYGGNKTRFFIYWVTDVDESPGCFNLDCPGFVQTNHNTLLSGYLQPVSVYGGPQYSIDVEIFQDMGNGNWWLRLQGVEMGYWPKEVVPSLAEGAGVIVWGGEVVNMQSDDRHTSTQMGSGHYSNEGFEKASFFKNVQVLDASVSTGFSDPVHLSVVIQSPKCYDLQVGGKKDGPWGYFFFYGGPGRSNICT
;
A
#
# COMPACT_ATOMS: atom_id res chain seq x y z
N MET A 1 -10.52 -15.62 14.68
CA MET A 1 -11.06 -16.18 13.42
C MET A 1 -9.90 -16.49 12.49
N LYS A 2 -10.01 -17.48 11.60
CA LYS A 2 -9.02 -17.77 10.55
C LYS A 2 -9.73 -17.82 9.19
N PRO A 3 -9.02 -17.59 8.07
CA PRO A 3 -9.56 -17.84 6.74
C PRO A 3 -10.15 -19.24 6.63
N THR A 4 -11.33 -19.35 6.00
CA THR A 4 -11.98 -20.63 5.70
C THR A 4 -11.42 -21.27 4.43
N TYR A 5 -10.84 -20.46 3.54
CA TYR A 5 -10.15 -20.88 2.34
C TYR A 5 -8.78 -20.22 2.24
N TYR A 6 -7.77 -21.02 1.90
CA TYR A 6 -6.43 -20.53 1.53
C TYR A 6 -6.19 -20.88 0.05
N PRO A 7 -5.73 -19.93 -0.78
CA PRO A 7 -5.22 -20.21 -2.11
C PRO A 7 -4.20 -21.37 -2.12
N LYS A 8 -4.22 -22.22 -3.15
CA LYS A 8 -3.24 -23.32 -3.26
C LYS A 8 -1.81 -22.76 -3.37
N LYS A 9 -0.82 -23.49 -2.84
CA LYS A 9 0.61 -23.11 -2.79
C LYS A 9 0.91 -21.83 -2.01
N MET A 10 -0.07 -21.30 -1.28
CA MET A 10 0.16 -20.27 -0.28
C MET A 10 0.95 -20.93 0.86
N ARG A 11 2.24 -20.57 1.01
CA ARG A 11 3.05 -21.12 2.09
C ARG A 11 2.53 -20.56 3.41
N VAL A 12 2.00 -21.43 4.27
CA VAL A 12 1.92 -21.14 5.70
C VAL A 12 3.35 -21.32 6.20
N ASN A 13 4.14 -20.25 6.18
CA ASN A 13 5.48 -20.29 6.75
C ASN A 13 5.38 -20.04 8.25
N ASP A 14 6.22 -20.71 9.03
CA ASP A 14 6.37 -20.55 10.49
C ASP A 14 7.05 -19.20 10.85
N TYR A 15 6.65 -18.10 10.23
CA TYR A 15 7.27 -16.76 10.36
C TYR A 15 6.68 -15.88 11.47
N GLU A 16 5.90 -16.43 12.40
CA GLU A 16 5.41 -15.67 13.57
C GLU A 16 6.55 -14.95 14.31
N ILE A 17 7.76 -15.52 14.27
CA ILE A 17 8.98 -14.97 14.88
C ILE A 17 9.51 -13.74 14.11
N GLU A 18 9.49 -13.72 12.77
CA GLU A 18 10.02 -12.60 11.97
C GLU A 18 9.13 -11.35 12.00
N ALA A 19 7.80 -11.53 12.04
CA ALA A 19 6.86 -10.41 12.15
C ALA A 19 7.05 -9.66 13.48
N SER A 20 7.35 -10.37 14.57
CA SER A 20 7.57 -9.77 15.89
C SER A 20 8.80 -8.86 15.95
N HIS A 21 9.82 -9.10 15.11
CA HIS A 21 11.00 -8.23 15.04
C HIS A 21 10.74 -6.88 14.36
N LEU A 22 9.68 -6.78 13.54
CA LEU A 22 9.31 -5.52 12.91
C LEU A 22 8.76 -4.50 13.91
N TRP A 23 8.28 -4.97 15.06
CA TRP A 23 7.59 -4.17 16.06
C TRP A 23 8.29 -4.33 17.41
N ASN A 24 8.81 -3.24 17.99
CA ASN A 24 9.34 -3.24 19.35
C ASN A 24 8.22 -3.33 20.40
N LEU A 25 7.44 -4.43 20.39
CA LEU A 25 6.42 -4.69 21.38
C LEU A 25 7.06 -5.36 22.59
N THR A 26 7.05 -4.65 23.72
CA THR A 26 7.58 -5.15 25.00
C THR A 26 6.64 -6.13 25.68
N GLU A 27 5.35 -6.14 25.32
CA GLU A 27 4.31 -6.97 25.92
C GLU A 27 3.37 -7.52 24.84
N ARG A 28 2.91 -8.76 25.02
CA ARG A 28 1.89 -9.40 24.18
C ARG A 28 0.51 -9.18 24.78
N CYS A 29 -0.49 -9.02 23.93
CA CYS A 29 -1.87 -8.92 24.38
C CYS A 29 -2.43 -10.29 24.78
N LEU A 30 -3.37 -10.30 25.73
CA LEU A 30 -4.10 -11.52 26.11
C LEU A 30 -4.93 -12.04 24.93
N GLU A 31 -5.19 -13.34 24.91
CA GLU A 31 -6.05 -13.93 23.89
C GLU A 31 -7.43 -13.25 23.87
N GLY A 32 -7.90 -12.88 22.67
CA GLY A 32 -9.13 -12.11 22.49
C GLY A 32 -8.96 -10.58 22.60
N SER A 33 -7.75 -10.08 22.85
CA SER A 33 -7.42 -8.64 22.79
C SER A 33 -6.35 -8.35 21.72
N ILE A 34 -6.24 -7.10 21.29
CA ILE A 34 -5.28 -6.67 20.28
C ILE A 34 -4.46 -5.47 20.77
N PRO A 35 -3.20 -5.32 20.34
CA PRO A 35 -2.41 -4.14 20.65
C PRO A 35 -2.98 -2.93 19.90
N ILE A 36 -3.26 -1.85 20.64
CA ILE A 36 -3.69 -0.56 20.10
C ILE A 36 -2.70 0.49 20.59
N GLU A 37 -2.22 1.32 19.67
CA GLU A 37 -1.38 2.45 20.05
C GLU A 37 -2.21 3.47 20.82
N LYS A 38 -1.73 3.87 22.01
CA LYS A 38 -2.40 4.91 22.79
C LYS A 38 -2.20 6.25 22.10
N THR A 39 -3.29 6.88 21.67
CA THR A 39 -3.26 8.27 21.19
C THR A 39 -2.92 9.20 22.37
N PRO A 40 -1.88 10.06 22.28
CA PRO A 40 -1.56 11.00 23.35
C PRO A 40 -2.73 11.96 23.62
N LYS A 41 -3.03 12.27 24.89
CA LYS A 41 -4.16 13.16 25.27
C LYS A 41 -4.16 14.56 24.61
N ASN A 42 -3.02 15.01 24.07
CA ASN A 42 -2.86 16.29 23.39
C ASN A 42 -2.78 16.18 21.86
N SER A 43 -3.03 15.00 21.28
CA SER A 43 -3.07 14.83 19.83
C SER A 43 -4.40 15.38 19.29
N HIS A 44 -4.49 16.70 19.14
CA HIS A 44 -5.57 17.35 18.41
C HIS A 44 -5.39 17.17 16.89
N PHE A 45 -5.25 15.93 16.41
CA PHE A 45 -5.31 15.66 14.98
C PHE A 45 -6.78 15.61 14.57
N ARG A 46 -7.35 16.79 14.38
CA ARG A 46 -8.59 16.93 13.63
C ARG A 46 -8.24 16.60 12.20
N TYR A 47 -8.86 15.55 11.67
CA TYR A 47 -8.93 15.27 10.24
C TYR A 47 -9.30 16.57 9.53
N GLY A 48 -8.28 17.25 8.98
CA GLY A 48 -8.50 18.44 8.15
C GLY A 48 -9.33 17.98 6.97
N SER A 49 -10.45 18.64 6.76
CA SER A 49 -11.50 18.34 5.79
C SER A 49 -11.04 18.49 4.33
N SER A 50 -9.90 17.93 3.96
CA SER A 50 -9.57 17.73 2.56
C SER A 50 -10.48 16.62 2.06
N LYS A 51 -11.52 17.00 1.33
CA LYS A 51 -12.44 16.09 0.63
C LYS A 51 -11.75 15.35 -0.53
N SER A 52 -10.42 15.29 -0.57
CA SER A 52 -9.64 14.56 -1.57
C SER A 52 -9.65 13.08 -1.22
N HIS A 53 -10.40 12.31 -1.98
CA HIS A 53 -10.43 10.86 -1.85
C HIS A 53 -9.09 10.26 -2.34
N TRP A 54 -8.13 10.11 -1.45
CA TRP A 54 -6.81 9.46 -1.64
C TRP A 54 -6.76 8.25 -2.61
N LEU A 55 -7.79 7.38 -2.66
CA LEU A 55 -7.90 6.27 -3.63
C LEU A 55 -9.03 6.42 -4.65
N LYS A 56 -10.01 7.32 -4.47
CA LYS A 56 -11.11 7.47 -5.44
C LYS A 56 -10.79 8.45 -6.56
N ASP A 57 -9.52 8.80 -6.77
CA ASP A 57 -9.17 9.51 -8.00
C ASP A 57 -9.62 8.66 -9.19
N ARG A 58 -10.49 9.26 -10.00
CA ARG A 58 -11.21 8.67 -11.16
C ARG A 58 -10.26 8.29 -12.32
N HIS A 59 -8.99 8.02 -12.02
CA HIS A 59 -7.88 7.91 -12.95
C HIS A 59 -7.53 6.44 -13.26
N TYR A 60 -8.25 5.48 -12.66
CA TYR A 60 -8.23 4.08 -13.10
C TYR A 60 -8.98 3.95 -14.43
N VAL A 61 -8.28 4.26 -15.53
CA VAL A 61 -8.82 4.22 -16.89
C VAL A 61 -9.03 2.76 -17.32
N PHE A 62 -10.28 2.29 -17.24
CA PHE A 62 -10.76 1.19 -18.06
C PHE A 62 -10.94 1.66 -19.51
N GLY A 63 -10.72 0.74 -20.46
CA GLY A 63 -10.50 1.02 -21.88
C GLY A 63 -11.39 2.08 -22.56
N GLN A 64 -10.75 2.84 -23.45
CA GLN A 64 -11.32 3.52 -24.61
C GLN A 64 -12.68 4.22 -24.45
N ARG A 65 -12.75 5.28 -23.63
CA ARG A 65 -13.56 6.46 -23.97
C ARG A 65 -12.92 7.70 -23.34
N ARG A 66 -12.52 8.65 -24.19
CA ARG A 66 -12.15 10.00 -23.79
C ARG A 66 -13.32 10.63 -23.03
N MET A 67 -13.38 10.47 -21.72
CA MET A 67 -14.10 11.42 -20.87
C MET A 67 -13.10 12.50 -20.48
N GLN A 68 -13.31 13.70 -21.01
CA GLN A 68 -12.63 14.91 -20.54
C GLN A 68 -12.92 15.04 -19.04
N VAL A 69 -11.91 14.78 -18.21
CA VAL A 69 -11.95 15.13 -16.80
C VAL A 69 -11.78 16.65 -16.72
N SER A 70 -12.71 17.31 -16.02
CA SER A 70 -12.67 18.73 -15.74
C SER A 70 -11.34 19.10 -15.06
N LYS A 71 -10.69 20.13 -15.58
CA LYS A 71 -9.38 20.66 -15.21
C LYS A 71 -9.30 21.28 -13.80
N ASP A 72 -10.30 21.05 -12.93
CA ASP A 72 -10.61 21.88 -11.75
C ASP A 72 -10.47 21.20 -10.37
N VAL A 73 -9.89 20.00 -10.31
CA VAL A 73 -9.31 19.49 -9.06
C VAL A 73 -7.88 19.11 -9.39
N SER A 74 -6.91 19.91 -8.93
CA SER A 74 -5.51 19.52 -9.05
C SER A 74 -5.31 18.24 -8.25
N ASP A 75 -5.15 17.11 -8.94
CA ASP A 75 -4.63 15.89 -8.32
C ASP A 75 -3.23 16.25 -7.77
N ASN A 76 -3.16 16.46 -6.45
CA ASN A 76 -1.92 16.77 -5.74
C ASN A 76 -1.17 15.49 -5.36
N HIS A 77 -1.60 14.32 -5.86
CA HIS A 77 -0.91 13.07 -5.68
C HIS A 77 0.01 12.80 -6.87
N GLU A 78 1.19 12.28 -6.57
CA GLU A 78 2.15 11.85 -7.56
C GLU A 78 2.53 10.40 -7.37
N ARG A 79 2.33 9.61 -8.42
CA ARG A 79 2.44 8.16 -8.41
C ARG A 79 3.54 7.69 -9.33
N SER A 80 4.27 6.68 -8.86
CA SER A 80 5.14 5.82 -9.66
C SER A 80 4.80 4.38 -9.33
N SER A 81 4.00 3.74 -10.19
CA SER A 81 3.40 2.45 -9.91
C SER A 81 3.29 1.56 -11.16
N ILE A 82 3.08 0.28 -10.91
CA ILE A 82 2.56 -0.67 -11.90
C ILE A 82 1.11 -1.00 -11.54
N GLN A 83 0.32 -1.31 -12.56
CA GLN A 83 -1.05 -1.78 -12.36
C GLN A 83 -1.40 -2.92 -13.31
N VAL A 84 -2.28 -3.80 -12.86
CA VAL A 84 -3.01 -4.74 -13.73
C VAL A 84 -4.46 -4.30 -13.83
N LEU A 85 -5.01 -4.44 -15.03
CA LEU A 85 -6.42 -4.21 -15.31
C LEU A 85 -7.07 -5.54 -15.69
N GLY A 86 -8.29 -5.75 -15.23
CA GLY A 86 -9.07 -6.93 -15.58
C GLY A 86 -10.14 -7.19 -14.54
N SER A 87 -11.22 -7.85 -14.92
CA SER A 87 -12.25 -8.29 -13.99
C SER A 87 -11.81 -9.60 -13.31
N ASN A 88 -12.10 -9.72 -12.00
CA ASN A 88 -11.94 -10.95 -11.19
C ASN A 88 -10.53 -11.21 -10.62
N TYR A 89 -9.87 -10.20 -10.06
CA TYR A 89 -8.72 -10.44 -9.19
C TYR A 89 -9.13 -10.61 -7.73
N TYR A 90 -8.79 -11.75 -7.14
CA TYR A 90 -9.16 -12.14 -5.77
C TYR A 90 -7.99 -12.03 -4.80
N GLY A 91 -6.82 -11.59 -5.24
CA GLY A 91 -5.70 -11.39 -4.35
C GLY A 91 -4.45 -10.91 -5.07
N ALA A 92 -3.49 -10.45 -4.27
CA ALA A 92 -2.19 -9.97 -4.70
C ALA A 92 -1.22 -10.01 -3.54
N LYS A 93 0.06 -10.16 -3.88
CA LYS A 93 1.14 -10.05 -2.91
C LYS A 93 2.40 -9.48 -3.54
N ALA A 94 3.26 -8.95 -2.68
CA ALA A 94 4.61 -8.57 -3.02
C ALA A 94 5.47 -8.43 -1.75
N SER A 95 6.78 -8.56 -1.92
CA SER A 95 7.75 -8.08 -0.94
C SER A 95 8.04 -6.62 -1.22
N ILE A 96 7.73 -5.75 -0.27
CA ILE A 96 7.91 -4.29 -0.36
C ILE A 96 9.15 -3.87 0.41
N ASN A 97 10.10 -3.23 -0.25
CA ASN A 97 11.27 -2.67 0.41
C ASN A 97 10.90 -1.46 1.29
N VAL A 98 11.40 -1.43 2.53
CA VAL A 98 11.01 -0.43 3.54
C VAL A 98 12.08 0.65 3.67
N TRP A 99 11.67 1.91 3.55
CA TRP A 99 12.52 3.09 3.71
C TRP A 99 11.87 4.08 4.68
N ASN A 100 12.62 5.11 5.08
CA ASN A 100 12.11 6.24 5.85
C ASN A 100 12.29 7.56 5.07
N PRO A 101 11.51 7.77 3.99
CA PRO A 101 11.63 8.97 3.17
C PRO A 101 11.37 10.24 3.97
N LYS A 102 12.08 11.31 3.61
CA LYS A 102 11.81 12.65 4.14
C LYS A 102 10.55 13.20 3.48
N VAL A 103 9.62 13.67 4.30
CA VAL A 103 8.44 14.44 3.89
C VAL A 103 8.72 15.92 4.15
N GLU A 104 8.45 16.79 3.17
CA GLU A 104 8.73 18.24 3.27
C GLU A 104 7.77 18.94 4.24
N ASN A 105 6.47 18.69 4.08
CA ASN A 105 5.41 19.41 4.81
C ASN A 105 4.60 18.49 5.73
N GLN A 106 4.09 19.03 6.84
CA GLN A 106 3.30 18.27 7.83
C GLN A 106 2.04 17.61 7.20
N ASN A 107 1.47 18.25 6.18
CA ASN A 107 0.25 17.80 5.49
C ASN A 107 0.53 16.92 4.26
N GLU A 108 1.80 16.61 3.99
CA GLU A 108 2.19 15.69 2.94
C GLU A 108 2.44 14.28 3.51
N PHE A 109 2.51 13.30 2.62
CA PHE A 109 2.95 11.96 2.97
C PHE A 109 3.76 11.35 1.82
N SER A 110 4.45 10.25 2.15
CA SER A 110 5.06 9.35 1.20
C SER A 110 4.71 7.92 1.59
N LEU A 111 4.27 7.12 0.63
CA LEU A 111 3.85 5.74 0.89
C LEU A 111 4.36 4.77 -0.17
N SER A 112 4.30 3.49 0.19
CA SER A 112 4.48 2.35 -0.70
C SER A 112 3.42 1.31 -0.37
N HIS A 113 2.59 0.93 -1.34
CA HIS A 113 1.43 0.08 -1.08
C HIS A 113 1.16 -0.96 -2.16
N ILE A 114 0.32 -1.90 -1.79
CA ILE A 114 -0.54 -2.68 -2.71
C ILE A 114 -1.97 -2.16 -2.51
N SER A 115 -2.69 -1.86 -3.59
CA SER A 115 -4.10 -1.50 -3.52
C SER A 115 -4.97 -2.28 -4.49
N PHE A 116 -6.22 -2.51 -4.10
CA PHE A 116 -7.27 -3.20 -4.83
C PHE A 116 -8.39 -2.21 -5.02
N ASN A 117 -8.83 -2.01 -6.25
CA ASN A 117 -9.90 -1.07 -6.58
C ASN A 117 -10.98 -1.80 -7.36
N SER A 118 -12.24 -1.60 -6.99
CA SER A 118 -13.38 -2.10 -7.75
C SER A 118 -13.41 -1.43 -9.13
N GLU A 119 -14.00 -2.10 -10.12
CA GLU A 119 -14.10 -1.57 -11.49
C GLU A 119 -14.86 -0.23 -11.54
N ASP A 120 -15.85 -0.06 -10.67
CA ASP A 120 -16.61 1.19 -10.53
C ASP A 120 -15.94 2.24 -9.64
N GLY A 121 -14.76 1.94 -9.08
CA GLY A 121 -13.96 2.84 -8.24
C GLY A 121 -14.60 3.20 -6.89
N LYS A 122 -15.64 2.46 -6.46
CA LYS A 122 -16.36 2.77 -5.22
C LYS A 122 -15.75 2.15 -3.98
N SER A 123 -15.24 0.93 -4.10
CA SER A 123 -14.59 0.21 -3.00
C SER A 123 -13.10 0.02 -3.28
N SER A 124 -12.29 0.32 -2.29
CA SER A 124 -10.85 0.07 -2.37
C SER A 124 -10.26 -0.43 -1.06
N LEU A 125 -9.22 -1.25 -1.17
CA LEU A 125 -8.40 -1.71 -0.05
C LEU A 125 -6.94 -1.40 -0.35
N ALA A 126 -6.17 -1.02 0.66
CA ALA A 126 -4.74 -0.84 0.55
C ALA A 126 -4.02 -1.26 1.83
N ALA A 127 -2.81 -1.78 1.65
CA ALA A 127 -1.88 -2.01 2.74
C ALA A 127 -0.44 -1.79 2.28
N GLY A 128 0.41 -1.37 3.19
CA GLY A 128 1.82 -1.09 2.91
C GLY A 128 2.46 -0.30 4.03
N TRP A 129 3.47 0.49 3.69
CA TRP A 129 4.10 1.39 4.64
C TRP A 129 3.98 2.86 4.20
N MET A 130 3.98 3.77 5.16
CA MET A 130 3.98 5.20 4.89
C MET A 130 4.74 6.01 5.93
N VAL A 131 5.16 7.21 5.54
CA VAL A 131 5.52 8.32 6.42
C VAL A 131 4.44 9.38 6.26
N ASN A 132 3.65 9.61 7.32
CA ASN A 132 2.57 10.59 7.32
C ASN A 132 2.58 11.37 8.65
N PRO A 133 3.24 12.54 8.68
CA PRO A 133 3.33 13.36 9.89
C PRO A 133 1.96 13.84 10.38
N SER A 134 1.02 14.15 9.48
CA SER A 134 -0.35 14.57 9.84
C SER A 134 -1.13 13.48 10.57
N LEU A 135 -1.02 12.23 10.10
CA LEU A 135 -1.73 11.10 10.68
C LEU A 135 -1.08 10.61 12.00
N TYR A 136 0.25 10.53 12.03
CA TYR A 136 0.97 9.87 13.13
C TYR A 136 1.69 10.83 14.08
N GLY A 137 1.69 12.14 13.81
CA GLY A 137 2.41 13.15 14.58
C GLY A 137 3.94 13.01 14.53
N GLY A 138 4.48 12.23 13.59
CA GLY A 138 5.92 11.99 13.47
C GLY A 138 6.34 11.45 12.10
N ASN A 139 7.66 11.41 11.89
CA ASN A 139 8.25 11.17 10.56
C ASN A 139 8.90 9.78 10.44
N LYS A 140 8.47 8.84 11.27
CA LYS A 140 8.93 7.45 11.21
C LYS A 140 7.99 6.63 10.34
N THR A 141 8.56 5.74 9.55
CA THR A 141 7.81 4.79 8.73
C THR A 141 6.98 3.85 9.58
N ARG A 142 5.71 3.71 9.19
CA ARG A 142 4.73 2.85 9.84
C ARG A 142 4.04 1.99 8.82
N PHE A 143 3.65 0.78 9.23
CA PHE A 143 2.69 0.02 8.44
C PHE A 143 1.34 0.73 8.52
N PHE A 144 0.58 0.65 7.44
CA PHE A 144 -0.77 1.16 7.43
C PHE A 144 -1.68 0.23 6.65
N ILE A 145 -2.95 0.29 7.01
CA ILE A 145 -4.02 -0.19 6.15
C ILE A 145 -4.99 0.94 5.89
N TYR A 146 -5.71 0.84 4.77
CA TYR A 146 -6.69 1.83 4.41
C TYR A 146 -7.75 1.21 3.51
N TRP A 147 -9.02 1.56 3.71
CA TRP A 147 -10.09 1.17 2.82
C TRP A 147 -11.04 2.32 2.55
N VAL A 148 -11.70 2.26 1.40
CA VAL A 148 -12.84 3.10 1.06
C VAL A 148 -14.06 2.21 0.90
N THR A 149 -15.15 2.63 1.52
CA THR A 149 -16.46 2.01 1.39
C THR A 149 -17.33 2.76 0.39
N ASP A 150 -18.29 2.06 -0.16
CA ASP A 150 -19.37 2.59 -0.98
C ASP A 150 -20.62 2.96 -0.14
N VAL A 151 -20.68 2.52 1.12
CA VAL A 151 -21.86 2.67 2.00
C VAL A 151 -22.08 4.13 2.41
N ASP A 152 -20.99 4.86 2.59
CA ASP A 152 -21.00 6.29 2.90
C ASP A 152 -20.03 6.97 1.93
N GLU A 153 -20.34 8.16 1.41
CA GLU A 153 -19.43 9.00 0.61
C GLU A 153 -18.19 9.50 1.42
N SER A 154 -17.76 8.70 2.39
CA SER A 154 -16.62 8.87 3.26
C SER A 154 -15.31 8.95 2.46
N PRO A 155 -14.35 9.76 2.91
CA PRO A 155 -13.02 9.79 2.34
C PRO A 155 -12.26 8.46 2.52
N GLY A 156 -12.76 7.54 3.36
CA GLY A 156 -12.19 6.23 3.69
C GLY A 156 -11.76 6.16 5.16
N CYS A 157 -11.20 5.02 5.59
CA CYS A 157 -10.70 4.83 6.94
C CYS A 157 -9.27 4.24 7.03
N PHE A 158 -8.39 4.91 7.77
CA PHE A 158 -7.06 4.38 8.10
C PHE A 158 -7.11 3.42 9.31
N ASN A 159 -6.24 2.40 9.28
CA ASN A 159 -5.90 1.58 10.44
C ASN A 159 -7.12 1.03 11.21
N LEU A 160 -7.25 1.39 12.49
CA LEU A 160 -8.40 1.05 13.34
C LEU A 160 -9.15 2.32 13.76
N ASP A 161 -8.96 3.43 13.04
CA ASP A 161 -9.51 4.74 13.39
C ASP A 161 -11.04 4.79 13.22
N CYS A 162 -11.59 3.83 12.48
CA CYS A 162 -13.02 3.64 12.26
C CYS A 162 -13.35 2.13 12.14
N PRO A 163 -14.61 1.74 12.40
CA PRO A 163 -15.05 0.36 12.23
C PRO A 163 -14.93 -0.08 10.77
N GLY A 164 -14.42 -1.29 10.54
CA GLY A 164 -14.40 -1.88 9.20
C GLY A 164 -13.30 -2.92 8.98
N PHE A 165 -12.20 -2.85 9.73
CA PHE A 165 -11.20 -3.91 9.79
C PHE A 165 -11.27 -4.65 11.11
N VAL A 166 -11.26 -5.98 11.06
CA VAL A 166 -11.24 -6.86 12.23
C VAL A 166 -9.85 -7.43 12.37
N GLN A 167 -9.04 -6.84 13.25
CA GLN A 167 -7.73 -7.38 13.60
C GLN A 167 -7.90 -8.67 14.43
N THR A 168 -7.26 -9.75 14.00
CA THR A 168 -7.28 -11.05 14.68
C THR A 168 -5.96 -11.39 15.35
N ASN A 169 -4.87 -10.77 14.91
CA ASN A 169 -3.55 -10.97 15.49
C ASN A 169 -3.38 -10.13 16.77
N HIS A 170 -2.95 -10.76 17.85
CA HIS A 170 -2.73 -10.12 19.16
C HIS A 170 -1.25 -9.85 19.47
N ASN A 171 -0.35 -10.18 18.55
CA ASN A 171 1.10 -10.07 18.70
C ASN A 171 1.71 -8.92 17.89
N THR A 172 0.92 -8.28 17.03
CA THR A 172 1.40 -7.33 16.03
C THR A 172 0.58 -6.04 16.06
N LEU A 173 1.25 -4.89 16.19
CA LEU A 173 0.60 -3.58 16.17
C LEU A 173 0.43 -3.11 14.72
N LEU A 174 -0.81 -3.03 14.24
CA LEU A 174 -1.13 -2.70 12.85
C LEU A 174 -0.54 -1.35 12.38
N SER A 175 -0.57 -0.34 13.24
CA SER A 175 -0.08 1.02 12.95
C SER A 175 1.29 1.32 13.56
N GLY A 176 2.06 0.31 13.92
CA GLY A 176 3.32 0.52 14.65
C GLY A 176 4.41 1.15 13.79
N TYR A 177 5.63 1.27 14.35
CA TYR A 177 6.85 1.59 13.59
C TYR A 177 7.51 0.38 12.93
N LEU A 178 7.79 0.44 11.63
CA LEU A 178 8.57 -0.59 10.97
C LEU A 178 10.05 -0.33 11.21
N GLN A 179 10.71 -1.21 11.97
CA GLN A 179 12.14 -1.14 12.21
C GLN A 179 12.77 -2.54 12.20
N PRO A 180 14.01 -2.69 11.69
CA PRO A 180 14.82 -1.67 11.01
C PRO A 180 14.29 -1.30 9.61
N VAL A 181 14.74 -0.15 9.08
CA VAL A 181 14.47 0.31 7.69
C VAL A 181 15.75 0.25 6.86
N SER A 182 15.62 0.22 5.54
CA SER A 182 16.75 0.10 4.61
C SER A 182 17.64 1.34 4.63
N VAL A 183 18.92 1.13 4.29
CA VAL A 183 19.95 2.17 4.26
C VAL A 183 20.61 2.21 2.89
N TYR A 184 20.87 3.41 2.37
CA TYR A 184 21.51 3.60 1.07
C TYR A 184 22.90 2.94 1.03
N GLY A 185 23.12 2.04 0.08
CA GLY A 185 24.36 1.26 -0.06
C GLY A 185 24.63 0.32 1.13
N GLY A 186 23.60 -0.04 1.89
CA GLY A 186 23.72 -0.80 3.13
C GLY A 186 22.61 -1.85 3.29
N PRO A 187 22.35 -2.30 4.53
CA PRO A 187 21.34 -3.32 4.81
C PRO A 187 19.96 -2.96 4.25
N GLN A 188 19.32 -3.95 3.62
CA GLN A 188 18.00 -3.81 3.00
C GLN A 188 16.97 -4.63 3.77
N TYR A 189 15.81 -4.04 4.02
CA TYR A 189 14.70 -4.68 4.73
C TYR A 189 13.42 -4.60 3.90
N SER A 190 12.60 -5.65 3.99
CA SER A 190 11.35 -5.76 3.25
C SER A 190 10.25 -6.35 4.14
N ILE A 191 9.01 -6.01 3.81
CA ILE A 191 7.80 -6.63 4.34
C ILE A 191 7.09 -7.40 3.23
N ASP A 192 6.66 -8.62 3.51
CA ASP A 192 5.78 -9.36 2.61
C ASP A 192 4.33 -9.02 2.93
N VAL A 193 3.66 -8.38 1.99
CA VAL A 193 2.25 -7.99 2.10
C VAL A 193 1.43 -8.85 1.15
N GLU A 194 0.38 -9.46 1.67
CA GLU A 194 -0.54 -10.29 0.92
C GLU A 194 -1.98 -9.94 1.31
N ILE A 195 -2.80 -9.63 0.30
CA ILE A 195 -4.23 -9.41 0.47
C ILE A 195 -4.97 -10.39 -0.45
N PHE A 196 -5.98 -11.08 0.07
CA PHE A 196 -6.75 -12.04 -0.70
C PHE A 196 -8.18 -12.18 -0.17
N GLN A 197 -9.12 -12.50 -1.05
CA GLN A 197 -10.49 -12.81 -0.69
C GLN A 197 -10.62 -14.28 -0.27
N ASP A 198 -11.24 -14.51 0.88
CA ASP A 198 -11.61 -15.83 1.37
C ASP A 198 -12.91 -16.28 0.69
N MET A 199 -12.78 -17.16 -0.31
CA MET A 199 -13.89 -17.63 -1.12
C MET A 199 -15.02 -18.33 -0.33
N GLY A 200 -14.76 -18.77 0.90
CA GLY A 200 -15.78 -19.42 1.73
C GLY A 200 -16.77 -18.45 2.38
N ASN A 201 -16.37 -17.20 2.63
CA ASN A 201 -17.22 -16.21 3.30
C ASN A 201 -17.27 -14.83 2.60
N GLY A 202 -16.34 -14.55 1.68
CA GLY A 202 -16.20 -13.32 0.91
C GLY A 202 -15.33 -12.24 1.57
N ASN A 203 -14.81 -12.48 2.78
CA ASN A 203 -14.00 -11.52 3.50
C ASN A 203 -12.62 -11.34 2.86
N TRP A 204 -12.10 -10.13 2.88
CA TRP A 204 -10.75 -9.83 2.39
C TRP A 204 -9.76 -9.88 3.53
N TRP A 205 -8.84 -10.84 3.48
CA TRP A 205 -7.81 -11.05 4.49
C TRP A 205 -6.53 -10.31 4.16
N LEU A 206 -5.88 -9.79 5.20
CA LEU A 206 -4.53 -9.25 5.16
C LEU A 206 -3.57 -10.19 5.88
N ARG A 207 -2.50 -10.57 5.20
CA ARG A 207 -1.33 -11.23 5.77
C ARG A 207 -0.10 -10.34 5.66
N LEU A 208 0.68 -10.29 6.73
CA LEU A 208 1.94 -9.57 6.83
C LEU A 208 3.03 -10.54 7.28
N GLN A 209 4.11 -10.69 6.51
CA GLN A 209 5.14 -11.70 6.74
C GLN A 209 4.56 -13.12 6.91
N GLY A 210 3.50 -13.44 6.16
CA GLY A 210 2.79 -14.72 6.27
C GLY A 210 1.92 -14.88 7.51
N VAL A 211 1.78 -13.87 8.37
CA VAL A 211 0.91 -13.91 9.56
C VAL A 211 -0.44 -13.27 9.24
N GLU A 212 -1.56 -13.92 9.58
CA GLU A 212 -2.89 -13.34 9.42
C GLU A 212 -3.11 -12.18 10.39
N MET A 213 -3.07 -10.96 9.87
CA MET A 213 -3.27 -9.74 10.66
C MET A 213 -4.74 -9.53 11.02
N GLY A 214 -5.62 -9.78 10.06
CA GLY A 214 -7.05 -9.55 10.18
C GLY A 214 -7.73 -9.52 8.82
N TYR A 215 -8.98 -9.07 8.80
CA TYR A 215 -9.77 -9.03 7.57
C TYR A 215 -10.74 -7.84 7.53
N TRP A 216 -11.06 -7.42 6.31
CA TRP A 216 -12.23 -6.60 6.02
C TRP A 216 -13.43 -7.51 5.75
N PRO A 217 -14.54 -7.40 6.50
CA PRO A 217 -15.79 -8.05 6.16
C PRO A 217 -16.24 -7.63 4.76
N LYS A 218 -16.84 -8.55 3.99
CA LYS A 218 -17.31 -8.23 2.63
C LYS A 218 -18.32 -7.08 2.59
N GLU A 219 -19.08 -6.89 3.67
CA GLU A 219 -20.07 -5.83 3.80
C GLU A 219 -19.45 -4.43 3.85
N VAL A 220 -18.15 -4.32 4.17
CA VAL A 220 -17.42 -3.05 4.22
C VAL A 220 -16.97 -2.60 2.83
N VAL A 221 -16.70 -3.56 1.94
CA VAL A 221 -16.22 -3.35 0.57
C VAL A 221 -17.02 -4.18 -0.45
N PRO A 222 -18.35 -4.02 -0.51
CA PRO A 222 -19.22 -4.87 -1.32
C PRO A 222 -18.96 -4.72 -2.83
N SER A 223 -18.41 -3.59 -3.31
CA SER A 223 -18.02 -3.46 -4.72
C SER A 223 -16.78 -4.29 -5.10
N LEU A 224 -16.10 -4.90 -4.12
CA LEU A 224 -15.04 -5.89 -4.32
C LEU A 224 -15.54 -7.34 -4.14
N ALA A 225 -16.86 -7.57 -4.03
CA ALA A 225 -17.42 -8.90 -3.81
C ALA A 225 -17.02 -9.91 -4.91
N GLU A 226 -16.99 -9.47 -6.17
CA GLU A 226 -16.61 -10.29 -7.33
C GLU A 226 -15.13 -10.13 -7.71
N GLY A 227 -14.30 -9.64 -6.77
CA GLY A 227 -12.89 -9.34 -7.01
C GLY A 227 -12.65 -7.90 -7.43
N ALA A 228 -11.37 -7.53 -7.46
CA ALA A 228 -10.91 -6.22 -7.90
C ALA A 228 -10.84 -6.13 -9.42
N GLY A 229 -11.14 -4.93 -9.93
CA GLY A 229 -10.94 -4.57 -11.34
C GLY A 229 -9.53 -4.08 -11.63
N VAL A 230 -8.89 -3.49 -10.62
CA VAL A 230 -7.53 -2.95 -10.71
C VAL A 230 -6.75 -3.32 -9.47
N ILE A 231 -5.52 -3.80 -9.67
CA ILE A 231 -4.53 -3.91 -8.61
C ILE A 231 -3.35 -3.01 -8.94
N VAL A 232 -2.87 -2.25 -7.95
CA VAL A 232 -1.75 -1.32 -8.06
C VAL A 232 -0.66 -1.70 -7.06
N TRP A 233 0.60 -1.61 -7.49
CA TRP A 233 1.76 -1.66 -6.62
C TRP A 233 2.65 -0.46 -6.93
N GLY A 234 3.05 0.29 -5.92
CA GLY A 234 3.99 1.39 -6.14
C GLY A 234 4.01 2.42 -5.03
N GLY A 235 4.67 3.53 -5.35
CA GLY A 235 4.80 4.69 -4.48
C GLY A 235 3.82 5.79 -4.84
N GLU A 236 3.40 6.52 -3.82
CA GLU A 236 2.60 7.73 -3.94
C GLU A 236 3.11 8.77 -2.95
N VAL A 237 3.14 10.03 -3.38
CA VAL A 237 3.42 11.17 -2.51
C VAL A 237 2.37 12.26 -2.71
N VAL A 238 2.20 13.12 -1.71
CA VAL A 238 1.45 14.36 -1.87
C VAL A 238 2.41 15.50 -2.18
N ASN A 239 2.12 16.22 -3.26
CA ASN A 239 2.77 17.47 -3.62
C ASN A 239 1.80 18.63 -3.37
N MET A 240 1.90 19.26 -2.20
CA MET A 240 1.04 20.39 -1.86
C MET A 240 1.38 21.67 -2.66
N GLN A 241 2.46 21.64 -3.44
CA GLN A 241 3.01 22.81 -4.13
C GLN A 241 3.17 24.03 -3.21
N SER A 242 3.59 23.77 -1.97
CA SER A 242 3.83 24.84 -0.99
C SER A 242 4.94 25.75 -1.52
N ASP A 243 4.73 27.06 -1.48
CA ASP A 243 5.59 28.09 -2.10
C ASP A 243 5.65 28.04 -3.65
N ASP A 244 4.56 27.65 -4.31
CA ASP A 244 4.40 27.63 -5.79
C ASP A 244 5.49 26.82 -6.53
N ARG A 245 5.98 25.75 -5.88
CA ARG A 245 7.05 24.88 -6.39
C ARG A 245 6.75 23.44 -6.09
N HIS A 246 7.40 22.51 -6.79
CA HIS A 246 7.26 21.10 -6.48
C HIS A 246 7.75 20.75 -5.08
N THR A 247 7.08 19.81 -4.40
CA THR A 247 7.53 19.29 -3.09
C THR A 247 8.91 18.63 -3.18
N SER A 248 9.71 18.74 -2.12
CA SER A 248 10.91 17.93 -1.90
C SER A 248 10.65 16.62 -1.12
N THR A 249 9.38 16.23 -0.96
CA THR A 249 9.00 14.94 -0.39
C THR A 249 9.58 13.80 -1.23
N GLN A 250 10.26 12.88 -0.56
CA GLN A 250 10.90 11.74 -1.21
C GLN A 250 9.91 10.60 -1.43
N MET A 251 9.97 9.94 -2.58
CA MET A 251 9.25 8.68 -2.83
C MET A 251 10.19 7.49 -2.64
N GLY A 252 9.74 6.45 -1.94
CA GLY A 252 10.53 5.25 -1.70
C GLY A 252 11.80 5.57 -0.91
N SER A 253 12.97 5.35 -1.51
CA SER A 253 14.27 5.68 -0.90
C SER A 253 14.68 7.14 -1.08
N GLY A 254 13.96 7.91 -1.90
CA GLY A 254 14.39 9.25 -2.33
C GLY A 254 15.35 9.24 -3.53
N HIS A 255 15.63 8.06 -4.09
CA HIS A 255 16.54 7.88 -5.23
C HIS A 255 15.79 7.32 -6.45
N TYR A 256 16.31 7.62 -7.64
CA TYR A 256 15.72 7.18 -8.90
C TYR A 256 15.93 5.67 -9.12
N SER A 257 15.00 5.08 -9.88
CA SER A 257 14.90 3.64 -10.14
C SER A 257 16.15 3.04 -10.79
N ASN A 258 16.89 3.84 -11.57
CA ASN A 258 18.11 3.43 -12.27
C ASN A 258 19.29 3.14 -11.32
N GLU A 259 19.26 3.61 -10.07
CA GLU A 259 20.31 3.32 -9.09
C GLU A 259 20.30 1.85 -8.62
N GLY A 260 19.16 1.17 -8.77
CA GLY A 260 19.03 -0.27 -8.55
C GLY A 260 19.11 -0.71 -7.08
N PHE A 261 19.42 -1.99 -6.87
CA PHE A 261 19.43 -2.61 -5.54
C PHE A 261 20.37 -1.89 -4.57
N GLU A 262 20.00 -1.89 -3.29
CA GLU A 262 20.65 -1.17 -2.18
C GLU A 262 20.48 0.36 -2.17
N LYS A 263 19.93 0.94 -3.25
CA LYS A 263 19.84 2.40 -3.43
C LYS A 263 18.42 2.87 -3.77
N ALA A 264 17.81 2.29 -4.78
CA ALA A 264 16.43 2.53 -5.17
C ALA A 264 15.46 1.66 -4.34
N SER A 265 14.26 2.17 -4.12
CA SER A 265 13.19 1.35 -3.54
C SER A 265 12.71 0.32 -4.55
N PHE A 266 12.23 -0.82 -4.07
CA PHE A 266 11.75 -1.89 -4.93
C PHE A 266 10.54 -2.64 -4.38
N PHE A 267 9.81 -3.24 -5.31
CA PHE A 267 8.93 -4.37 -5.05
C PHE A 267 9.51 -5.59 -5.75
N LYS A 268 9.44 -6.75 -5.12
CA LYS A 268 9.79 -8.04 -5.72
C LYS A 268 8.72 -9.09 -5.38
N ASN A 269 8.78 -10.24 -6.06
CA ASN A 269 7.78 -11.30 -5.94
C ASN A 269 6.35 -10.78 -6.14
N VAL A 270 6.17 -9.83 -7.07
CA VAL A 270 4.86 -9.28 -7.41
C VAL A 270 4.03 -10.37 -8.06
N GLN A 271 2.92 -10.74 -7.43
CA GLN A 271 2.04 -11.81 -7.89
C GLN A 271 0.58 -11.44 -7.69
N VAL A 272 -0.28 -12.03 -8.51
CA VAL A 272 -1.74 -11.88 -8.46
C VAL A 272 -2.39 -13.24 -8.26
N LEU A 273 -3.62 -13.20 -7.76
CA LEU A 273 -4.54 -14.31 -7.69
C LEU A 273 -5.77 -13.91 -8.51
N ASP A 274 -5.93 -14.53 -9.67
CA ASP A 274 -7.06 -14.31 -10.58
C ASP A 274 -8.18 -15.33 -10.34
N ALA A 275 -9.23 -15.30 -11.17
CA ALA A 275 -10.35 -16.25 -11.11
C ALA A 275 -9.95 -17.74 -11.20
N SER A 276 -8.75 -18.06 -11.69
CA SER A 276 -8.15 -19.39 -11.61
C SER A 276 -7.55 -19.63 -10.23
N VAL A 277 -8.20 -19.14 -9.16
CA VAL A 277 -7.80 -19.17 -7.73
C VAL A 277 -7.23 -20.53 -7.30
N SER A 278 -7.77 -21.61 -7.87
CA SER A 278 -7.34 -22.99 -7.63
C SER A 278 -5.88 -23.30 -8.02
N THR A 279 -5.22 -22.42 -8.77
CA THR A 279 -3.82 -22.55 -9.21
C THR A 279 -2.82 -21.85 -8.28
N GLY A 280 -3.31 -20.96 -7.40
CA GLY A 280 -2.50 -20.15 -6.50
C GLY A 280 -2.04 -18.83 -7.11
N PHE A 281 -1.11 -18.16 -6.42
CA PHE A 281 -0.51 -16.91 -6.91
C PHE A 281 0.37 -17.15 -8.14
N SER A 282 0.24 -16.26 -9.12
CA SER A 282 0.97 -16.29 -10.38
C SER A 282 1.53 -14.92 -10.73
N ASP A 283 2.50 -14.88 -11.65
CA ASP A 283 3.03 -13.60 -12.11
C ASP A 283 1.97 -12.84 -12.91
N PRO A 284 1.81 -11.52 -12.69
CA PRO A 284 0.88 -10.72 -13.46
C PRO A 284 1.21 -10.74 -14.96
N VAL A 285 0.14 -10.67 -15.76
CA VAL A 285 0.17 -10.57 -17.22
C VAL A 285 -0.42 -9.20 -17.60
N HIS A 286 0.09 -8.56 -18.66
CA HIS A 286 -0.40 -7.28 -19.17
C HIS A 286 -0.34 -6.10 -18.18
N LEU A 287 0.80 -5.92 -17.52
CA LEU A 287 1.03 -4.78 -16.63
C LEU A 287 1.17 -3.47 -17.40
N SER A 288 0.65 -2.40 -16.80
CA SER A 288 0.85 -1.02 -17.25
C SER A 288 1.66 -0.26 -16.21
N VAL A 289 2.57 0.60 -16.68
CA VAL A 289 3.35 1.51 -15.84
C VAL A 289 2.64 2.86 -15.80
N VAL A 290 2.51 3.43 -14.60
CA VAL A 290 1.92 4.76 -14.37
C VAL A 290 2.93 5.62 -13.64
N ILE A 291 3.34 6.72 -14.27
CA ILE A 291 4.26 7.71 -13.69
C ILE A 291 3.67 9.10 -13.97
N GLN A 292 3.31 9.84 -12.93
CA GLN A 292 2.69 11.17 -13.09
C GLN A 292 3.73 12.25 -13.40
N SER A 293 4.86 12.26 -12.68
CA SER A 293 5.92 13.27 -12.82
C SER A 293 7.28 12.60 -13.06
N PRO A 294 7.57 12.12 -14.29
CA PRO A 294 8.74 11.29 -14.58
C PRO A 294 10.11 11.94 -14.33
N LYS A 295 10.16 13.27 -14.18
CA LYS A 295 11.39 13.98 -13.79
C LYS A 295 11.61 14.01 -12.28
N CYS A 296 10.54 13.86 -11.50
CA CYS A 296 10.53 13.97 -10.05
C CYS A 296 10.59 12.59 -9.39
N TYR A 297 9.85 11.65 -9.96
CA TYR A 297 9.78 10.25 -9.56
C TYR A 297 9.73 9.37 -10.79
N ASP A 298 10.38 8.22 -10.74
CA ASP A 298 10.43 7.27 -11.85
C ASP A 298 10.21 5.83 -11.39
N LEU A 299 10.05 4.94 -12.37
CA LEU A 299 9.90 3.51 -12.18
C LEU A 299 10.52 2.77 -13.35
N GLN A 300 11.27 1.72 -13.02
CA GLN A 300 11.84 0.79 -13.98
C GLN A 300 11.44 -0.64 -13.63
N VAL A 301 10.69 -1.28 -14.54
CA VAL A 301 10.36 -2.70 -14.44
C VAL A 301 11.60 -3.54 -14.74
N GLY A 302 11.89 -4.50 -13.86
CA GLY A 302 12.95 -5.47 -14.06
C GLY A 302 12.62 -6.49 -15.15
N GLY A 303 13.64 -7.02 -15.83
CA GLY A 303 13.46 -8.09 -16.80
C GLY A 303 12.90 -9.35 -16.14
N LYS A 304 11.89 -9.98 -16.78
CA LYS A 304 11.21 -11.21 -16.28
C LYS A 304 12.08 -12.48 -16.36
N LYS A 305 13.41 -12.35 -16.40
CA LYS A 305 14.35 -13.47 -16.55
C LYS A 305 15.59 -13.23 -15.68
N ASP A 306 15.92 -14.26 -14.89
CA ASP A 306 17.23 -14.51 -14.28
C ASP A 306 17.50 -13.97 -12.86
N GLY A 307 16.60 -14.22 -11.90
CA GLY A 307 16.97 -14.03 -10.49
C GLY A 307 15.92 -14.46 -9.46
N PRO A 308 16.29 -14.53 -8.17
CA PRO A 308 15.40 -14.94 -7.07
C PRO A 308 14.31 -13.89 -6.72
N TRP A 309 14.11 -12.88 -7.56
CA TRP A 309 13.22 -11.73 -7.31
C TRP A 309 11.83 -11.88 -7.94
N GLY A 310 11.61 -12.90 -8.78
CA GLY A 310 10.36 -13.05 -9.52
C GLY A 310 10.08 -11.84 -10.40
N TYR A 311 8.81 -11.44 -10.53
CA TYR A 311 8.47 -10.13 -11.10
C TYR A 311 8.81 -9.01 -10.09
N PHE A 312 9.56 -8.00 -10.54
CA PHE A 312 10.03 -6.92 -9.70
C PHE A 312 10.16 -5.60 -10.46
N PHE A 313 10.24 -4.50 -9.72
CA PHE A 313 10.52 -3.17 -10.27
C PHE A 313 11.22 -2.30 -9.23
N PHE A 314 12.02 -1.35 -9.70
CA PHE A 314 12.56 -0.26 -8.90
C PHE A 314 11.72 0.99 -9.11
N TYR A 315 11.57 1.81 -8.07
CA TYR A 315 10.84 3.07 -8.12
C TYR A 315 11.37 4.04 -7.07
N GLY A 316 11.10 5.33 -7.27
CA GLY A 316 11.40 6.35 -6.27
C GLY A 316 11.71 7.69 -6.90
N GLY A 317 12.29 8.58 -6.10
CA GLY A 317 12.80 9.85 -6.56
C GLY A 317 12.86 10.88 -5.44
N PRO A 318 13.68 11.92 -5.60
CA PRO A 318 13.91 12.94 -4.57
C PRO A 318 12.78 13.98 -4.47
N GLY A 319 11.81 13.95 -5.38
CA GLY A 319 10.89 15.06 -5.60
C GLY A 319 11.60 16.20 -6.31
N ARG A 320 11.47 17.42 -5.79
CA ARG A 320 12.10 18.62 -6.34
C ARG A 320 13.62 18.48 -6.44
N SER A 321 14.14 18.77 -7.62
CA SER A 321 15.56 18.66 -7.97
C SER A 321 15.93 19.67 -9.07
N ASN A 322 17.15 19.61 -9.59
CA ASN A 322 17.56 20.43 -10.73
C ASN A 322 16.80 20.11 -12.04
N ILE A 323 16.20 18.92 -12.13
CA ILE A 323 15.42 18.47 -13.29
C ILE A 323 13.90 18.44 -13.02
N CYS A 324 13.49 18.57 -11.76
CA CYS A 324 12.10 18.64 -11.31
C CYS A 324 11.89 19.95 -10.51
N THR A 325 11.22 20.92 -11.11
CA THR A 325 10.98 22.26 -10.53
C THR A 325 9.56 22.42 -10.06
#